data_AF-A0AAW7YUS2-F1
#
_entry.id   AF-A0AAW7YUS2-F1
#
_cell.length_a   1.000
_cell.length_b   1.000
_cell.length_c   1.000
_cell.angle_alpha   90.00
_cell.angle_beta   90.00
_cell.angle_gamma   90.00
#
_symmetry.space_group_name_H-M   'P 1'
#
loop_
_entity.id
_entity.type
_entity.pdbx_description
1 polymer ?
#
loop_
_entity_poly.entity_id
_entity_poly.type
_entity_poly.pdbx_seq_one_letter_code
_entity_poly.pdbx_strand_id
1 'polypeptide(L)' 'MADYLLIFISTAVVNNVVLGKFLGLCPFMGVSNKIDSALGMGLATTFVLCLAAVAAWLIESLLLAPLGI' A
#
# COMPACT_ATOMS: atom_id res chain seq x y z
N MET A 1 -24.55 7.54 11.46
CA MET A 1 -23.72 8.40 10.57
C MET A 1 -22.26 8.47 11.03
N ALA A 2 -21.96 8.57 12.33
CA ALA A 2 -20.59 8.49 12.84
C ALA A 2 -19.93 7.09 12.66
N ASP A 3 -20.71 6.01 12.68
CA ASP A 3 -20.22 4.63 12.49
C ASP A 3 -19.50 4.38 11.16
N TYR A 4 -20.03 4.89 10.05
CA TYR A 4 -19.37 4.73 8.74
C TYR A 4 -18.02 5.45 8.70
N LEU A 5 -17.93 6.60 9.37
CA LEU A 5 -16.72 7.43 9.45
C LEU A 5 -15.68 6.76 10.37
N LEU A 6 -16.12 6.11 11.44
CA LEU A 6 -15.28 5.28 12.32
C LEU A 6 -14.76 4.02 11.61
N ILE A 7 -15.58 3.31 10.83
CA ILE A 7 -15.14 2.16 10.01
C ILE A 7 -14.15 2.61 8.94
N PHE A 8 -14.39 3.76 8.30
CA PHE A 8 -13.48 4.30 7.29
C PHE A 8 -12.11 4.64 7.89
N ILE A 9 -12.10 5.28 9.06
CA ILE A 9 -10.87 5.60 9.80
C ILE A 9 -10.17 4.34 10.32
N SER A 10 -10.91 3.38 10.88
CA SER A 10 -10.33 2.12 11.37
C SER A 10 -9.70 1.30 10.23
N THR A 11 -10.33 1.21 9.08
CA THR A 11 -9.77 0.50 7.92
C THR A 11 -8.61 1.26 7.30
N ALA A 12 -8.70 2.59 7.19
CA ALA A 12 -7.67 3.41 6.55
C ALA A 12 -6.42 3.64 7.42
N VAL A 13 -6.52 3.58 8.75
CA VAL A 13 -5.43 3.91 9.68
C VAL A 13 -4.98 2.71 10.53
N VAL A 14 -5.91 1.91 11.06
CA VAL A 14 -5.58 0.83 12.02
C VAL A 14 -5.25 -0.48 11.30
N ASN A 15 -5.93 -0.78 10.19
CA ASN A 15 -5.67 -1.99 9.38
C ASN A 15 -4.82 -1.71 8.13
N ASN A 16 -4.35 -0.48 7.94
CA ASN A 16 -3.57 -0.13 6.78
C ASN A 16 -2.12 -0.58 6.95
N VAL A 17 -1.78 -1.66 6.25
CA VAL A 17 -0.46 -2.29 6.15
C VAL A 17 0.67 -1.28 5.92
N VAL A 18 0.39 -0.14 5.26
CA VAL A 18 1.35 0.93 4.97
C VAL A 18 1.90 1.60 6.24
N LEU A 19 1.08 1.82 7.27
CA LEU A 19 1.55 2.38 8.56
C LEU A 19 2.01 1.30 9.54
N GLY A 20 1.34 0.13 9.56
CA GLY A 20 1.59 -0.90 10.57
C GLY A 20 2.85 -1.76 10.33
N LYS A 21 3.37 -1.85 9.10
CA LYS A 21 4.50 -2.74 8.76
C LYS A 21 5.82 -2.03 8.48
N PHE A 22 5.91 -0.72 8.69
CA PHE A 22 7.13 0.07 8.40
C PHE A 22 7.71 -0.20 6.99
N LEU A 23 6.85 -0.48 6.00
CA LEU A 23 7.29 -0.67 4.62
C LEU A 23 7.80 0.68 4.10
N GLY A 24 9.11 0.78 3.87
CA GLY A 24 9.72 2.01 3.36
C GLY A 24 10.71 2.71 4.31
N LEU A 25 11.21 2.06 5.36
CA LEU A 25 12.31 2.62 6.17
C LEU A 25 13.55 2.98 5.34
N CYS A 26 13.89 2.15 4.34
CA CYS A 26 15.02 2.39 3.44
C CYS A 26 14.86 3.66 2.59
N PRO A 27 13.73 3.90 1.87
CA PRO A 27 13.50 5.17 1.18
C PRO A 27 13.33 6.35 2.12
N PHE A 28 12.78 6.15 3.33
CA PHE A 28 12.62 7.20 4.31
C PHE A 28 13.96 7.79 4.77
N MET A 29 14.94 6.94 5.11
CA MET A 29 16.29 7.41 5.46
C MET A 29 17.00 8.11 4.30
N GLY A 30 16.84 7.63 3.06
CA GLY A 30 17.51 8.20 1.89
C GLY A 30 16.94 9.54 1.41
N VAL A 31 15.65 9.80 1.68
CA VAL A 31 14.91 10.89 1.02
C VAL A 31 14.38 11.96 1.98
N SER A 32 14.56 11.78 3.30
CA SER A 32 14.16 12.75 4.34
C SER A 32 14.73 14.16 4.18
N ASN A 33 15.86 14.32 3.47
CA ASN A 33 16.53 15.62 3.35
C ASN A 33 15.99 16.50 2.20
N LYS A 34 15.26 15.96 1.21
CA LYS A 34 14.78 16.73 0.06
C LYS A 34 13.34 16.37 -0.34
N ILE A 35 12.45 17.36 -0.25
CA ILE A 35 11.03 17.24 -0.60
C ILE A 35 10.84 16.89 -2.08
N ASP A 36 11.63 17.45 -2.99
CA ASP A 36 11.55 17.13 -4.42
C ASP A 36 11.81 15.64 -4.70
N SER A 37 12.80 15.06 -4.01
CA SER A 37 13.10 13.64 -4.11
C SER A 37 12.02 12.77 -3.45
N ALA A 38 11.41 13.24 -2.35
CA ALA A 38 10.31 12.54 -1.66
C ALA A 38 9.08 12.41 -2.55
N LEU A 39 8.75 13.46 -3.28
CA LEU A 39 7.62 13.47 -4.20
C LEU A 39 7.82 12.47 -5.35
N GLY A 40 9.01 12.45 -5.95
CA GLY A 40 9.36 11.51 -7.01
C GLY A 40 9.35 10.05 -6.55
N MET A 41 9.86 9.77 -5.35
CA MET A 41 9.84 8.42 -4.79
C MET A 41 8.43 7.94 -4.43
N GLY A 42 7.58 8.83 -3.91
CA GLY A 42 6.18 8.53 -3.61
C GLY A 42 5.36 8.20 -4.87
N LEU A 43 5.53 8.98 -5.94
CA LEU A 43 4.89 8.70 -7.24
C LEU A 43 5.35 7.37 -7.85
N ALA A 44 6.65 7.09 -7.81
CA ALA A 44 7.19 5.84 -8.35
C ALA A 44 6.66 4.62 -7.58
N THR A 45 6.67 4.68 -6.24
CA THR A 45 6.22 3.55 -5.40
C THR A 45 4.72 3.32 -5.46
N THR A 46 3.89 4.38 -5.49
CA THR A 46 2.43 4.24 -5.67
C THR A 46 2.07 3.60 -7.00
N PHE A 47 2.76 3.97 -8.09
CA PHE A 47 2.56 3.35 -9.40
C PHE A 47 2.92 1.85 -9.41
N VAL A 48 4.09 1.51 -8.86
CA VAL A 48 4.54 0.11 -8.78
C VAL A 48 3.62 -0.73 -7.89
N LEU A 49 3.18 -0.21 -6.74
CA LEU A 49 2.23 -0.90 -5.87
C LEU A 49 0.89 -1.14 -6.55
N CYS A 50 0.40 -0.18 -7.34
CA CYS A 50 -0.85 -0.32 -8.08
C CYS A 50 -0.76 -1.47 -9.09
N LEU A 51 0.31 -1.51 -9.90
CA LEU A 51 0.55 -2.60 -10.85
C LEU A 51 0.73 -3.95 -10.15
N ALA A 52 1.49 -3.98 -9.05
CA ALA A 52 1.71 -5.19 -8.27
C ALA A 52 0.42 -5.73 -7.65
N ALA A 53 -0.47 -4.86 -7.16
CA ALA A 53 -1.77 -5.24 -6.62
C ALA A 53 -2.68 -5.84 -7.70
N VAL A 54 -2.72 -5.25 -8.89
CA VAL A 54 -3.48 -5.79 -10.02
C VAL A 54 -2.93 -7.14 -10.47
N ALA A 55 -1.60 -7.28 -10.54
CA ALA A 55 -0.96 -8.54 -10.88
C ALA A 55 -1.21 -9.63 -9.82
N ALA A 56 -1.13 -9.27 -8.53
CA ALA A 56 -1.42 -10.17 -7.42
C ALA A 56 -2.87 -10.64 -7.44
N TRP A 57 -3.82 -9.74 -7.73
CA TRP A 57 -5.23 -10.10 -7.87
C TRP A 57 -5.47 -11.04 -9.06
N LEU A 58 -4.80 -10.81 -10.18
CA LEU A 58 -4.88 -11.67 -11.35
C LEU A 58 -4.32 -13.07 -11.04
N ILE A 59 -3.18 -13.16 -10.35
CA ILE A 59 -2.59 -14.43 -9.91
C ILE A 59 -3.50 -15.13 -8.89
N GLU A 60 -4.12 -14.40 -7.97
CA GLU A 60 -5.04 -14.99 -6.99
C GLU A 60 -6.26 -15.60 -7.67
N SER A 61 -6.91 -14.83 -8.55
CA SER A 61 -8.13 -15.25 -9.24
C SER A 61 -7.91 -16.34 -10.30
N LEU A 62 -6.72 -16.42 -10.94
CA LEU A 62 -6.43 -17.41 -11.99
C LEU A 62 -5.66 -18.63 -11.51
N LEU A 63 -4.93 -18.54 -10.38
CA LEU A 63 -4.07 -19.62 -9.88
C LEU A 63 -4.48 -20.11 -8.50
N LEU A 64 -4.73 -19.24 -7.53
CA LEU A 64 -5.11 -19.66 -6.16
C LEU A 64 -6.56 -20.16 -6.12
N ALA A 65 -7.50 -19.41 -6.70
CA ALA A 65 -8.91 -19.77 -6.74
C ALA A 65 -9.21 -21.16 -7.36
N PRO A 66 -8.57 -21.58 -8.48
CA PRO A 66 -8.76 -22.94 -8.98
C PRO A 66 -7.96 -24.02 -8.22
N LEU A 67 -6.89 -23.66 -7.48
CA LEU A 67 -6.15 -24.60 -6.63
C LEU A 67 -6.72 -24.74 -5.20
N GLY A 68 -7.72 -23.93 -4.82
CA GLY A 68 -8.48 -24.11 -3.59
C GLY A 68 -7.72 -23.82 -2.29
N ILE A 69 -6.71 -22.94 -2.35
CA ILE A 69 -5.95 -22.40 -1.21
C ILE A 69 -6.06 -20.87 -1.19
#